data_AF-A0A434TAA9-F1
#
_entry.id   AF-A0A434TAA9-F1
#
_cell.length_a   1.000
_cell.length_b   1.000
_cell.length_c   1.000
_cell.angle_alpha   90.00
_cell.angle_beta   90.00
_cell.angle_gamma   90.00
#
_symmetry.space_group_name_H-M   'P 1'
#
loop_
_entity.id
_entity.type
_entity.pdbx_description
1 polymer ?
#
loop_
_entity_poly.entity_id
_entity_poly.type
_entity_poly.pdbx_seq_one_letter_code
_entity_poly.pdbx_strand_id
1 'polypeptide(L)'
;KETVDRIVGSDVEQEESKTTAQAGKVASAIDRTRENIGAVRKTSKLDKVDIVFLTDAARSEGGPPPAIESKIEQHRDDIAELRKEIEANALLFNAIDSRRVQAEDVVAVAFDDPGKVVIYAAAKPPG
;
A
#
# COMPACT_ATOMS: atom_id res chain seq x y z
N LYS A 1 -1.37 -19.52 -1.82
CA LYS A 1 -2.38 -19.60 -2.90
C LYS A 1 -2.52 -18.21 -3.49
N GLU A 2 -1.97 -17.97 -4.67
CA GLU A 2 -2.11 -16.68 -5.36
C GLU A 2 -3.47 -16.67 -6.06
N THR A 3 -4.47 -16.07 -5.42
CA THR A 3 -5.72 -15.74 -6.09
C THR A 3 -5.46 -14.50 -6.92
N VAL A 4 -5.33 -14.57 -8.24
CA VAL A 4 -5.24 -13.38 -9.10
C VAL A 4 -6.67 -12.94 -9.42
N ASP A 5 -7.07 -11.76 -8.95
CA ASP A 5 -8.36 -11.16 -9.26
C ASP A 5 -8.14 -10.05 -10.29
N ARG A 6 -8.75 -10.18 -11.47
CA ARG A 6 -8.64 -9.19 -12.54
C ARG A 6 -9.71 -8.13 -12.34
N ILE A 7 -9.30 -6.97 -11.86
CA ILE A 7 -10.17 -5.80 -11.75
C ILE A 7 -9.90 -4.86 -12.90
N VAL A 8 -10.95 -4.59 -13.69
CA VAL A 8 -11.08 -3.55 -14.72
C VAL A 8 -9.74 -3.06 -15.30
N GLY A 9 -9.04 -3.94 -16.02
CA GLY A 9 -7.85 -3.58 -16.80
C GLY A 9 -6.49 -3.61 -16.07
N SER A 10 -6.44 -4.00 -14.80
CA SER A 10 -5.19 -4.15 -14.03
C SER A 10 -5.12 -5.52 -13.36
N ASP A 11 -3.96 -6.18 -13.41
CA ASP A 11 -3.71 -7.40 -12.65
C ASP A 11 -3.37 -7.03 -11.20
N VAL A 12 -4.21 -7.45 -10.24
CA VAL A 12 -3.96 -7.23 -8.81
C VAL A 12 -3.29 -8.48 -8.26
N GLU A 13 -2.06 -8.36 -7.77
CA GLU A 13 -1.33 -9.39 -7.04
C GLU A 13 -1.28 -9.05 -5.56
N GLN A 14 -1.19 -10.08 -4.72
CA GLN A 14 -0.99 -9.92 -3.29
C GLN A 14 0.25 -10.69 -2.88
N GLU A 15 1.07 -10.04 -2.07
CA GLU A 15 2.26 -10.62 -1.48
C GLU A 15 2.19 -10.46 0.04
N GLU A 16 2.51 -11.53 0.76
CA GLU A 16 2.63 -11.49 2.21
C GLU A 16 4.11 -11.32 2.55
N SER A 17 4.45 -10.25 3.26
CA SER A 17 5.85 -9.97 3.58
C SER A 17 6.01 -9.32 4.94
N LYS A 18 7.12 -9.63 5.60
CA LYS A 18 7.44 -8.97 6.87
C LYS A 18 7.92 -7.55 6.61
N THR A 19 7.48 -6.59 7.42
CA THR A 19 7.97 -5.21 7.42
C THR A 19 9.47 -5.17 7.60
N THR A 20 10.06 -6.09 8.37
CA THR A 20 11.51 -6.19 8.53
C THR A 20 12.22 -6.61 7.24
N ALA A 21 11.62 -7.48 6.43
CA ALA A 21 12.16 -7.89 5.13
C ALA A 21 12.02 -6.77 4.07
N GLN A 22 10.95 -5.98 4.16
CA GLN A 22 10.70 -4.84 3.27
C GLN A 22 11.07 -3.49 3.89
N ALA A 23 11.79 -3.46 5.01
CA ALA A 23 11.96 -2.25 5.82
C ALA A 23 12.58 -1.11 5.03
N GLY A 24 13.57 -1.41 4.18
CA GLY A 24 14.17 -0.42 3.28
C GLY A 24 13.17 0.13 2.27
N LYS A 25 12.37 -0.74 1.62
CA LYS A 25 11.38 -0.32 0.62
C LYS A 25 10.23 0.45 1.24
N VAL A 26 9.68 -0.03 2.36
CA VAL A 26 8.61 0.65 3.10
C VAL A 26 9.12 2.02 3.59
N ALA A 27 10.32 2.09 4.16
CA ALA A 27 10.88 3.35 4.64
C ALA A 27 11.09 4.36 3.50
N SER A 28 11.54 3.92 2.33
CA SER A 28 11.68 4.76 1.14
C SER A 28 10.32 5.14 0.53
N ALA A 29 9.35 4.24 0.54
CA ALA A 29 7.98 4.51 0.08
C ALA A 29 7.30 5.56 0.96
N ILE A 30 7.48 5.47 2.28
CA ILE A 30 6.99 6.48 3.24
C ILE A 30 7.66 7.83 2.98
N ASP A 31 8.98 7.85 2.78
CA ASP A 31 9.73 9.08 2.49
C ASP A 31 9.22 9.79 1.23
N ARG A 32 8.86 9.00 0.21
CA ARG A 32 8.30 9.46 -1.06
C ARG A 32 6.78 9.58 -1.07
N THR A 33 6.10 9.44 0.08
CA THR A 33 4.63 9.50 0.16
C THR A 33 4.10 10.73 -0.55
N ARG A 34 4.67 11.91 -0.26
CA ARG A 34 4.25 13.18 -0.87
C ARG A 34 4.36 13.18 -2.40
N GLU A 35 5.43 12.61 -2.96
CA GLU A 35 5.58 12.48 -4.42
C GLU A 35 4.55 11.50 -4.99
N ASN A 36 4.31 10.41 -4.25
CA ASN A 36 3.40 9.33 -4.65
C ASN A 36 1.93 9.75 -4.60
N ILE A 37 1.52 10.66 -3.71
CA ILE A 37 0.19 11.29 -3.72
C ILE A 37 -0.09 11.91 -5.10
N GLY A 38 0.86 12.71 -5.61
CA GLY A 38 0.74 13.35 -6.91
C GLY A 38 0.66 12.35 -8.06
N ALA A 39 1.35 11.21 -7.95
CA ALA A 39 1.26 10.11 -8.90
C ALA A 39 -0.12 9.43 -8.83
N VAL A 40 -0.57 9.01 -7.64
CA VAL A 40 -1.88 8.40 -7.40
C VAL A 40 -3.02 9.20 -8.02
N ARG A 41 -3.01 10.52 -7.81
CA ARG A 41 -4.04 11.41 -8.37
C ARG A 41 -4.05 11.43 -9.90
N LYS A 42 -2.87 11.30 -10.53
CA LYS A 42 -2.70 11.29 -11.99
C LYS A 42 -2.87 9.90 -12.59
N THR A 43 -2.86 8.85 -11.76
CA THR A 43 -2.98 7.47 -12.20
C THR A 43 -4.38 7.21 -12.75
N SER A 44 -4.48 7.23 -14.08
CA SER A 44 -5.72 6.88 -14.81
C SER A 44 -5.67 5.48 -15.41
N LYS A 45 -4.49 4.83 -15.40
CA LYS A 45 -4.28 3.46 -15.87
C LYS A 45 -3.21 2.81 -15.02
N LEU A 46 -3.48 1.58 -14.61
CA LEU A 46 -2.51 0.67 -13.99
C LEU A 46 -2.49 -0.61 -14.81
N ASP A 47 -1.32 -1.17 -14.99
CA ASP A 47 -1.15 -2.49 -15.59
C ASP A 47 -1.09 -3.55 -14.49
N LYS A 48 -0.49 -3.22 -13.34
CA LYS A 48 -0.37 -4.13 -12.20
C LYS A 48 -0.41 -3.42 -10.84
N VAL A 49 -1.07 -4.03 -9.87
CA VAL A 49 -1.12 -3.57 -8.47
C VAL A 49 -0.65 -4.71 -7.56
N ASP A 50 0.47 -4.53 -6.88
CA ASP A 50 0.97 -5.46 -5.87
C ASP A 50 0.61 -4.96 -4.48
N ILE A 51 -0.12 -5.76 -3.71
CA ILE A 51 -0.49 -5.43 -2.33
C ILE A 51 0.37 -6.26 -1.39
N VAL A 52 1.27 -5.57 -0.69
CA VAL A 52 2.18 -6.16 0.29
C VAL A 52 1.57 -6.03 1.68
N PHE A 53 1.13 -7.17 2.22
CA PHE A 53 0.62 -7.27 3.58
C PHE A 53 1.78 -7.35 4.57
N LEU A 54 1.97 -6.28 5.31
CA LEU A 54 2.93 -6.16 6.40
C LEU A 54 2.35 -6.80 7.66
N THR A 55 2.37 -8.13 7.72
CA THR A 55 1.67 -8.89 8.77
C THR A 55 2.19 -8.57 10.17
N ASP A 56 3.49 -8.32 10.34
CA ASP A 56 4.05 -7.91 11.64
C ASP A 56 3.73 -6.47 12.01
N ALA A 57 3.39 -5.61 11.03
CA ALA A 57 2.89 -4.27 11.31
C ALA A 57 1.38 -4.25 11.62
N ALA A 58 0.68 -5.38 11.43
CA ALA A 58 -0.72 -5.46 11.77
C ALA A 58 -0.93 -5.19 13.27
N ARG A 59 -1.99 -4.45 13.59
CA ARG A 59 -2.36 -4.14 14.99
C ARG A 59 -2.44 -5.39 15.87
N SER A 60 -2.86 -6.52 15.30
CA SER A 60 -2.95 -7.81 16.00
C SER A 60 -1.60 -8.43 16.36
N GLU A 61 -0.49 -8.03 15.72
CA GLU A 61 0.86 -8.58 15.98
C GLU A 61 1.72 -7.65 16.85
N GLY A 62 1.18 -6.49 17.24
CA GLY A 62 1.88 -5.50 18.06
C GLY A 62 2.11 -4.16 17.35
N GLY A 63 1.73 -4.04 16.07
CA GLY A 63 1.90 -2.81 15.29
C GLY A 63 3.26 -2.72 14.59
N PRO A 64 3.45 -1.70 13.73
CA PRO A 64 4.68 -1.53 12.96
C PRO A 64 5.91 -1.42 13.88
N PRO A 65 7.07 -1.94 13.46
CA PRO A 65 8.30 -1.80 14.23
C PRO A 65 8.65 -0.32 14.45
N PRO A 66 9.32 0.05 15.56
CA PRO A 66 9.48 1.45 15.99
C PRO A 66 10.17 2.36 14.95
N ALA A 67 11.06 1.79 14.14
CA ALA A 67 11.71 2.52 13.04
C ALA A 67 10.74 2.93 11.93
N ILE A 68 9.73 2.09 11.65
CA ILE A 68 8.68 2.37 10.67
C ILE A 68 7.58 3.20 11.30
N GLU A 69 7.18 2.89 12.53
CA GLU A 69 6.22 3.69 13.30
C GLU A 69 6.65 5.16 13.36
N SER A 70 7.91 5.43 13.74
CA SER A 70 8.44 6.80 13.77
C SER A 70 8.38 7.49 12.40
N LYS A 71 8.55 6.75 11.30
CA LYS A 71 8.42 7.29 9.93
C LYS A 71 6.97 7.55 9.57
N ILE A 72 6.05 6.64 9.92
CA ILE A 72 4.62 6.82 9.72
C ILE A 72 4.15 8.06 10.48
N GLU A 73 4.60 8.26 11.72
CA GLU A 73 4.25 9.44 12.51
C GLU A 73 4.82 10.72 11.91
N GLN A 74 6.08 10.72 11.46
CA GLN A 74 6.69 11.86 10.78
C GLN A 74 5.97 12.27 9.49
N HIS A 75 5.39 11.30 8.77
CA HIS A 75 4.67 11.53 7.51
C HIS A 75 3.16 11.36 7.66
N ARG A 76 2.61 11.45 8.88
CA ARG A 76 1.22 11.09 9.16
C ARG A 76 0.22 11.89 8.32
N ASP A 77 0.46 13.19 8.16
CA ASP A 77 -0.40 14.06 7.35
C ASP A 77 -0.35 13.70 5.86
N ASP A 78 0.85 13.46 5.31
CA ASP A 78 1.00 13.03 3.92
C ASP A 78 0.38 11.63 3.70
N ILE A 79 0.54 10.70 4.65
CA ILE A 79 -0.09 9.37 4.57
C ILE A 79 -1.62 9.50 4.63
N ALA A 80 -2.16 10.35 5.49
CA ALA A 80 -3.60 10.59 5.56
C ALA A 80 -4.15 11.18 4.25
N GLU A 81 -3.38 12.05 3.58
CA GLU A 81 -3.74 12.57 2.26
C GLU A 81 -3.63 11.47 1.18
N LEU A 82 -2.56 10.67 1.19
CA LEU A 82 -2.41 9.53 0.28
C LEU A 82 -3.60 8.57 0.35
N ARG A 83 -4.09 8.26 1.55
CA ARG A 83 -5.26 7.39 1.75
C ARG A 83 -6.51 7.98 1.10
N LYS A 84 -6.74 9.28 1.27
CA LYS A 84 -7.87 9.98 0.62
C LYS A 84 -7.75 9.92 -0.90
N GLU A 85 -6.56 10.10 -1.45
CA GLU A 85 -6.35 10.03 -2.90
C GLU A 85 -6.54 8.60 -3.43
N ILE A 86 -6.16 7.57 -2.66
CA ILE A 86 -6.44 6.17 -2.99
C ILE A 86 -7.96 5.92 -3.01
N GLU A 87 -8.69 6.39 -1.99
CA GLU A 87 -10.16 6.28 -1.93
C GLU A 87 -10.84 7.04 -3.07
N ALA A 88 -10.29 8.20 -3.46
CA ALA A 88 -10.78 8.98 -4.59
C ALA A 88 -10.45 8.34 -5.95
N ASN A 89 -9.43 7.47 -6.02
CA ASN A 89 -9.02 6.78 -7.23
C ASN A 89 -9.70 5.42 -7.34
N ALA A 90 -10.70 5.31 -8.22
CA ALA A 90 -11.44 4.07 -8.42
C ALA A 90 -10.55 2.84 -8.70
N LEU A 91 -9.45 2.98 -9.44
CA LEU A 91 -8.58 1.84 -9.74
C LEU A 91 -7.89 1.30 -8.48
N LEU A 92 -7.29 2.19 -7.69
CA LEU A 92 -6.60 1.81 -6.47
C LEU A 92 -7.57 1.38 -5.38
N PHE A 93 -8.68 2.10 -5.22
CA PHE A 93 -9.74 1.75 -4.28
C PHE A 93 -10.27 0.34 -4.55
N ASN A 94 -10.60 0.01 -5.81
CA ASN A 94 -11.04 -1.35 -6.14
C ASN A 94 -9.95 -2.39 -5.90
N ALA A 95 -8.68 -2.07 -6.16
CA ALA A 95 -7.57 -3.00 -5.92
C ALA A 95 -7.43 -3.35 -4.43
N ILE A 96 -7.47 -2.36 -3.54
CA ILE A 96 -7.41 -2.62 -2.08
C ILE A 96 -8.69 -3.31 -1.58
N ASP A 97 -9.86 -2.92 -2.09
CA ASP A 97 -11.16 -3.50 -1.71
C ASP A 97 -11.26 -4.98 -2.09
N SER A 98 -10.79 -5.35 -3.28
CA SER A 98 -10.68 -6.75 -3.74
C SER A 98 -9.92 -7.63 -2.76
N ARG A 99 -8.85 -7.08 -2.18
CA ARG A 99 -8.02 -7.77 -1.19
C ARG A 99 -8.48 -7.57 0.24
N ARG A 100 -9.63 -6.92 0.44
CA ARG A 100 -10.19 -6.56 1.75
C ARG A 100 -9.21 -5.77 2.61
N VAL A 101 -8.39 -4.94 1.97
CA VAL A 101 -7.50 -3.99 2.62
C VAL A 101 -8.25 -2.69 2.82
N GLN A 102 -8.28 -2.19 4.05
CA GLN A 102 -8.85 -0.88 4.32
C GLN A 102 -7.85 0.21 3.94
N ALA A 103 -8.32 1.32 3.40
CA ALA A 103 -7.47 2.47 3.11
C ALA A 103 -6.73 2.94 4.39
N GLU A 104 -7.36 2.80 5.55
CA GLU A 104 -6.77 3.10 6.86
C GLU A 104 -5.58 2.21 7.25
N ASP A 105 -5.47 1.02 6.68
CA ASP A 105 -4.34 0.11 6.88
C ASP A 105 -3.17 0.41 5.94
N VAL A 106 -3.40 1.20 4.88
CA VAL A 106 -2.33 1.57 3.93
C VAL A 106 -1.34 2.51 4.61
N VAL A 107 -0.07 2.11 4.66
CA VAL A 107 0.99 2.90 5.29
C VAL A 107 1.86 3.61 4.27
N ALA A 108 1.99 3.06 3.07
CA ALA A 108 2.74 3.67 1.99
C ALA A 108 2.33 3.08 0.64
N VAL A 109 2.61 3.84 -0.41
CA VAL A 109 2.51 3.39 -1.80
C VAL A 109 3.86 3.66 -2.46
N ALA A 110 4.32 2.75 -3.31
CA ALA A 110 5.50 2.94 -4.15
C ALA A 110 5.15 2.68 -5.62
N PHE A 111 5.73 3.48 -6.50
CA PHE A 111 5.69 3.28 -7.95
C PHE A 111 7.08 2.80 -8.37
N ASP A 112 7.32 1.49 -8.25
CA ASP A 112 8.62 0.87 -8.60
C ASP A 112 8.84 0.86 -10.12
N ASP A 113 7.78 0.68 -10.92
CA ASP A 113 7.83 0.61 -12.38
C ASP A 113 6.68 1.40 -13.04
N PRO A 114 6.87 1.89 -14.29
CA PRO A 114 5.80 2.56 -15.03
C PRO A 114 4.61 1.61 -15.23
N GLY A 115 3.44 1.99 -14.69
CA GLY A 115 2.22 1.18 -14.74
C GLY A 115 2.10 0.10 -13.65
N LYS A 116 3.09 -0.03 -12.78
CA LYS A 116 3.05 -0.90 -11.60
C LYS A 116 3.02 -0.07 -10.34
N VAL A 117 2.14 -0.44 -9.41
CA VAL A 117 2.13 0.17 -8.08
C VAL A 117 2.22 -0.91 -7.01
N VAL A 118 2.94 -0.61 -5.93
CA VAL A 118 3.09 -1.45 -4.76
C VAL A 118 2.44 -0.73 -3.58
N ILE A 119 1.44 -1.35 -2.97
CA ILE A 119 0.72 -0.83 -1.81
C ILE A 119 1.18 -1.60 -0.59
N TYR A 120 1.73 -0.89 0.39
CA TYR A 120 2.14 -1.47 1.66
C TYR A 120 1.02 -1.25 2.67
N ALA A 121 0.44 -2.34 3.17
CA ALA A 121 -0.66 -2.31 4.12
C ALA A 121 -0.28 -3.01 5.42
N ALA A 122 -0.47 -2.34 6.55
CA ALA A 122 -0.30 -2.88 7.90
C ALA A 122 -1.53 -3.71 8.32
N ALA A 123 -1.91 -4.68 7.49
CA ALA A 123 -3.05 -5.56 7.70
C ALA A 123 -2.64 -7.03 7.58
N LYS A 124 -3.51 -7.92 8.06
CA LYS A 124 -3.44 -9.34 7.70
C LYS A 124 -4.30 -9.61 6.47
N PRO A 125 -3.83 -10.46 5.53
CA PRO A 125 -4.66 -10.89 4.43
C PRO A 125 -5.87 -11.69 4.96
N PRO A 126 -7.03 -11.59 4.29
CA PRO A 126 -8.17 -12.44 4.61
C PRO A 126 -7.80 -13.90 4.31
N GLY A 127 -7.82 -14.74 5.36
CA GLY A 127 -7.53 -16.18 5.27
C GLY A 127 -8.58 -16.99 4.53
#